data_AF-A0A952EBC7-F1
#
_entry.id   AF-A0A952EBC7-F1
#
_cell.length_a   1.000
_cell.length_b   1.000
_cell.length_c   1.000
_cell.angle_alpha   90.00
_cell.angle_beta   90.00
_cell.angle_gamma   90.00
#
_symmetry.space_group_name_H-M   'P 1'
#
loop_
_entity.id
_entity.type
_entity.pdbx_description
1 polymer ?
#
loop_
_entity_poly.entity_id
_entity_poly.type
_entity_poly.pdbx_seq_one_letter_code
_entity_poly.pdbx_strand_id
1 'polypeptide(L)'
;RILIDRFQYRLLVINLLYFCTILLIFATALFLPLILELHSDSILKQAEAASQFLSLHARVWPALFLVFVLLAFHSIFVSHRIVGPLYRFRTTFQAVAAGDLSVRATLRKHDYLEKESESVNQMIASLQAKVQDIEAPSQEVQALVGVLERAIERGAVEDMHQSIKELRVHVERLQGAINQFRLAPQETQGGNEGASAVALSSTPEDLGPAEDGTGPEPVGHRSDQHTSIKQP
;
A
#
# COMPACT_ATOMS: atom_id res chain seq x y z
N ARG A 1 23.22 3.57 8.56
CA ARG A 1 22.99 4.19 7.23
C ARG A 1 21.62 4.87 7.28
N ILE A 2 21.54 6.18 7.03
CA ILE A 2 20.27 6.91 6.96
C ILE A 2 19.75 6.77 5.53
N LEU A 3 19.01 5.71 5.26
CA LEU A 3 18.24 5.56 4.03
C LEU A 3 16.88 6.22 4.27
N ILE A 4 16.71 7.43 3.75
CA ILE A 4 15.44 8.16 3.79
C ILE A 4 14.48 7.45 2.83
N ASP A 5 13.70 6.52 3.36
CA ASP A 5 12.62 5.89 2.61
C ASP A 5 11.62 6.97 2.17
N ARG A 6 11.07 6.86 0.95
CA ARG A 6 10.00 7.76 0.48
C ARG A 6 8.77 7.71 1.41
N PHE A 7 8.58 6.65 2.19
CA PHE A 7 7.60 6.59 3.26
C PHE A 7 7.97 7.46 4.47
N GLN A 8 9.21 7.42 4.96
CA GLN A 8 9.69 8.25 6.08
C GLN A 8 9.55 9.75 5.77
N TYR A 9 9.96 10.17 4.56
CA TYR A 9 9.85 11.58 4.16
C TYR A 9 8.40 12.05 4.07
N ARG A 10 7.49 11.24 3.51
CA ARG A 10 6.05 11.58 3.45
C ARG A 10 5.44 11.69 4.85
N LEU A 11 5.74 10.75 5.75
CA LEU A 11 5.26 10.78 7.14
C LEU A 11 5.79 12.02 7.88
N LEU A 12 7.08 12.35 7.70
CA LEU A 12 7.68 13.55 8.28
C LEU A 12 7.03 14.83 7.76
N VAL A 13 6.79 14.95 6.45
CA VAL A 13 6.12 16.12 5.84
C VAL A 13 4.67 16.26 6.32
N ILE A 14 3.92 15.15 6.44
CA ILE A 14 2.55 15.17 6.96
C ILE A 14 2.53 15.65 8.42
N ASN A 15 3.40 15.09 9.28
CA ASN A 15 3.52 15.54 10.68
C ASN A 15 3.98 17.00 10.76
N LEU A 16 4.92 17.43 9.92
CA LEU A 16 5.38 18.81 9.86
C LEU A 16 4.25 19.78 9.49
N LEU A 17 3.45 19.46 8.46
CA LEU A 17 2.27 20.26 8.08
C LEU A 17 1.23 20.32 9.20
N TYR A 18 0.99 19.20 9.90
CA TYR A 18 0.08 19.13 11.04
C TYR A 18 0.57 20.00 12.20
N PHE A 19 1.86 19.93 12.55
CA PHE A 19 2.47 20.78 13.55
C PHE A 19 2.42 22.26 13.13
N CYS A 20 2.82 22.62 11.91
CA CYS A 20 2.71 24.00 11.40
C CYS A 20 1.27 24.53 11.47
N THR A 21 0.27 23.71 11.18
CA THR A 21 -1.15 24.08 11.32
C THR A 21 -1.53 24.35 12.78
N ILE A 22 -1.12 23.49 13.71
CA ILE A 22 -1.35 23.69 15.16
C ILE A 22 -0.64 24.96 15.65
N LEU A 23 0.63 25.18 15.27
CA LEU A 23 1.39 26.36 15.67
C LEU A 23 0.77 27.65 15.11
N LEU A 24 0.24 27.63 13.88
CA LEU A 24 -0.47 28.76 13.28
C LEU A 24 -1.78 29.08 14.02
N ILE A 25 -2.59 28.06 14.33
CA ILE A 25 -3.83 28.22 15.12
C ILE A 25 -3.52 28.76 16.52
N PHE A 26 -2.51 28.20 17.19
CA PHE A 26 -2.09 28.62 18.53
C PHE A 26 -1.54 30.05 18.56
N ALA A 27 -0.68 30.41 17.60
CA ALA A 27 -0.18 31.78 17.47
C ALA A 27 -1.32 32.76 17.18
N THR A 28 -2.26 32.40 16.30
CA THR A 28 -3.45 33.22 16.01
C THR A 28 -4.30 33.42 17.26
N ALA A 29 -4.59 32.36 18.01
CA ALA A 29 -5.38 32.42 19.25
C ALA A 29 -4.73 33.30 20.34
N LEU A 30 -3.39 33.30 20.46
CA LEU A 30 -2.68 34.17 21.41
C LEU A 30 -2.57 35.63 20.96
N PHE A 31 -2.22 35.88 19.69
CA PHE A 31 -1.90 37.23 19.23
C PHE A 31 -3.10 38.02 18.69
N LEU A 32 -4.15 37.36 18.16
CA LEU A 32 -5.33 38.04 17.61
C LEU A 32 -6.04 39.00 18.60
N PRO A 33 -6.40 38.61 19.84
CA PRO A 33 -7.05 39.55 20.77
C PRO A 33 -6.17 40.77 21.07
N LEU A 34 -4.85 40.56 21.12
CA LEU A 34 -3.87 41.59 21.45
C LEU A 34 -3.64 42.57 20.30
N ILE A 35 -3.71 42.10 19.05
CA ILE A 35 -3.67 42.92 17.83
C ILE A 35 -4.95 43.79 17.70
N LEU A 36 -6.10 43.26 18.14
CA LEU A 36 -7.36 44.02 18.18
C LEU A 36 -7.34 45.10 19.26
N GLU A 37 -6.84 44.81 20.48
CA GLU A 37 -6.77 45.80 21.55
C GLU A 37 -5.72 46.90 21.29
N LEU A 38 -4.66 46.58 20.54
CA LEU A 38 -3.68 47.55 20.02
C LEU A 38 -4.28 48.58 19.03
N HIS A 39 -5.45 48.28 18.45
CA HIS A 39 -6.22 49.19 17.59
C HIS A 39 -7.35 49.93 18.34
N SER A 40 -7.45 49.81 19.67
CA SER A 40 -8.48 50.53 20.43
C SER A 40 -8.15 52.03 20.61
N ASP A 41 -9.17 52.88 20.62
CA ASP A 41 -9.04 54.36 20.77
C ASP A 41 -8.46 54.80 22.14
N SER A 42 -8.25 53.87 23.07
CA SER A 42 -7.74 54.15 24.41
C SER A 42 -6.22 53.93 24.46
N ILE A 43 -5.47 55.02 24.50
CA ILE A 43 -4.01 55.06 24.61
C ILE A 43 -3.49 54.16 25.77
N LEU A 44 -4.25 54.05 26.87
CA LEU A 44 -3.89 53.19 27.99
C LEU A 44 -3.96 51.70 27.63
N LYS A 45 -5.05 51.26 26.99
CA LYS A 45 -5.21 49.87 26.49
C LYS A 45 -4.19 49.55 25.40
N GLN A 46 -3.96 50.50 24.48
CA GLN A 46 -2.96 50.36 23.43
C GLN A 46 -1.55 50.17 24.00
N ALA A 47 -1.15 50.98 25.00
CA ALA A 47 0.14 50.86 25.66
C ALA A 47 0.29 49.53 26.44
N GLU A 48 -0.78 49.11 27.14
CA GLU A 48 -0.81 47.83 27.83
C GLU A 48 -0.66 46.67 26.83
N ALA A 49 -1.50 46.61 25.78
CA ALA A 49 -1.46 45.59 24.74
C ALA A 49 -0.09 45.53 24.02
N ALA A 50 0.54 46.68 23.75
CA ALA A 50 1.89 46.74 23.18
C ALA A 50 2.95 46.12 24.10
N SER A 51 2.90 46.43 25.41
CA SER A 51 3.82 45.86 26.40
C SER A 51 3.62 44.36 26.58
N GLN A 52 2.36 43.91 26.63
CA GLN A 52 2.00 42.50 26.70
C GLN A 52 2.48 41.76 25.43
N PHE A 53 2.27 42.33 24.24
CA PHE A 53 2.67 41.75 22.95
C PHE A 53 4.17 41.52 22.87
N LEU A 54 4.98 42.52 23.26
CA LEU A 54 6.44 42.40 23.29
C LEU A 54 6.90 41.32 24.29
N SER A 55 6.26 41.24 25.46
CA SER A 55 6.57 40.21 26.46
C SER A 55 6.17 38.79 26.02
N LEU A 56 5.02 38.63 25.36
CA LEU A 56 4.58 37.37 24.76
C LEU A 56 5.53 36.96 23.64
N HIS A 57 5.88 37.87 22.73
CA HIS A 57 6.81 37.60 21.64
C HIS A 57 8.16 37.07 22.16
N ALA A 58 8.75 37.73 23.16
CA ALA A 58 10.02 37.32 23.76
C ALA A 58 9.97 35.93 24.43
N ARG A 59 8.81 35.49 24.93
CA ARG A 59 8.65 34.25 25.72
C ARG A 59 8.07 33.08 24.92
N VAL A 60 7.17 33.36 23.97
CA VAL A 60 6.48 32.34 23.15
C VAL A 60 7.42 31.76 22.11
N TRP A 61 8.16 32.57 21.34
CA TRP A 61 9.02 32.04 20.26
C TRP A 61 10.06 31.00 20.72
N PRO A 62 10.81 31.19 21.83
CA PRO A 62 11.73 30.16 22.34
C PRO A 62 11.01 28.88 22.79
N ALA A 63 9.83 29.00 23.41
CA ALA A 63 9.03 27.85 23.82
C ALA A 63 8.45 27.09 22.60
N LEU A 64 7.98 27.82 21.59
CA LEU A 64 7.47 27.29 20.33
C LEU A 64 8.55 26.50 19.59
N PHE A 65 9.77 27.04 19.54
CA PHE A 65 10.93 26.36 18.95
C PHE A 65 11.32 25.10 19.73
N LEU A 66 11.35 25.15 21.07
CA LEU A 66 11.63 23.98 21.90
C LEU A 66 10.59 22.86 21.71
N VAL A 67 9.30 23.22 21.66
CA VAL A 67 8.21 22.27 21.39
C VAL A 67 8.32 21.69 19.98
N PHE A 68 8.60 22.52 18.97
CA PHE A 68 8.81 22.08 17.59
C PHE A 68 9.98 21.07 17.47
N VAL A 69 11.11 21.37 18.12
CA VAL A 69 12.29 20.47 18.16
C VAL A 69 11.93 19.14 18.84
N LEU A 70 11.23 19.18 19.98
CA LEU A 70 10.80 17.98 20.70
C LEU A 70 9.84 17.12 19.86
N LEU A 71 8.88 17.74 19.18
CA LEU A 71 7.94 17.07 18.27
C LEU A 71 8.64 16.47 17.04
N ALA A 72 9.63 17.16 16.47
CA ALA A 72 10.43 16.65 15.37
C ALA A 72 11.26 15.41 15.78
N PHE A 73 11.95 15.47 16.93
CA PHE A 73 12.65 14.31 17.49
C PHE A 73 11.71 13.13 17.77
N HIS A 74 10.54 13.39 18.37
CA HIS A 74 9.53 12.36 18.63
C HIS A 74 9.03 11.71 17.33
N SER A 75 8.69 12.50 16.31
CA SER A 75 8.25 12.01 15.00
C SER A 75 9.31 11.13 14.32
N ILE A 76 10.59 11.53 14.37
CA ILE A 76 11.71 10.76 13.80
C ILE A 76 11.87 9.43 14.55
N PHE A 77 11.83 9.45 15.89
CA PHE A 77 11.95 8.25 16.71
C PHE A 77 10.83 7.24 16.47
N VAL A 78 9.57 7.70 16.44
CA VAL A 78 8.40 6.85 16.14
C VAL A 78 8.49 6.28 14.72
N SER A 79 8.82 7.11 13.71
CA SER A 79 8.95 6.66 12.32
C SER A 79 9.97 5.54 12.15
N HIS A 80 11.16 5.66 12.76
CA HIS A 80 12.20 4.62 12.68
C HIS A 80 11.76 3.28 13.28
N ARG A 81 10.97 3.28 14.36
CA ARG A 81 10.44 2.07 15.02
C ARG A 81 9.25 1.41 14.31
N ILE A 82 8.79 1.99 13.19
CA ILE A 82 7.74 1.42 12.33
C ILE A 82 8.34 0.97 10.99
N VAL A 83 9.18 1.79 10.36
CA VAL A 83 9.67 1.53 8.99
C VAL A 83 10.72 0.41 8.94
N GLY A 84 11.57 0.27 9.96
CA GLY A 84 12.50 -0.86 10.06
C GLY A 84 11.79 -2.22 10.07
N PRO A 85 10.80 -2.42 10.96
CA PRO A 85 9.86 -3.56 10.92
C PRO A 85 9.19 -3.77 9.56
N LEU A 86 8.60 -2.72 8.99
CA LEU A 86 7.81 -2.80 7.75
C LEU A 86 8.65 -3.26 6.54
N TYR A 87 9.92 -2.85 6.46
CA TYR A 87 10.86 -3.34 5.45
C TYR A 87 11.11 -4.85 5.60
N ARG A 88 11.25 -5.35 6.83
CA ARG A 88 11.48 -6.78 7.09
C ARG A 88 10.24 -7.61 6.78
N PHE A 89 9.04 -7.13 7.10
CA PHE A 89 7.79 -7.75 6.67
C PHE A 89 7.73 -7.87 5.14
N ARG A 90 8.10 -6.83 4.38
CA ARG A 90 8.15 -6.90 2.91
C ARG A 90 9.05 -8.04 2.42
N THR A 91 10.24 -8.21 3.00
CA THR A 91 11.13 -9.32 2.63
C THR A 91 10.57 -10.69 3.02
N THR A 92 9.90 -10.82 4.17
CA THR A 92 9.22 -12.07 4.57
C THR A 92 8.06 -12.40 3.62
N PHE A 93 7.23 -11.41 3.25
CA PHE A 93 6.13 -11.61 2.31
C PHE A 93 6.62 -12.01 0.91
N GLN A 94 7.76 -11.47 0.46
CA GLN A 94 8.37 -11.87 -0.81
C GLN A 94 8.89 -13.31 -0.79
N ALA A 95 9.47 -13.78 0.32
CA ALA A 95 9.88 -15.18 0.48
C ALA A 95 8.67 -16.13 0.51
N VAL A 96 7.63 -15.79 1.30
CA VAL A 96 6.37 -16.56 1.37
C VAL A 96 5.66 -16.63 0.01
N ALA A 97 5.64 -15.52 -0.75
CA ALA A 97 5.08 -15.49 -2.10
C ALA A 97 5.91 -16.28 -3.13
N ALA A 98 7.20 -16.54 -2.85
CA ALA A 98 8.05 -17.44 -3.62
C ALA A 98 7.98 -18.92 -3.15
N GLY A 99 7.10 -19.24 -2.19
CA GLY A 99 6.91 -20.59 -1.66
C GLY A 99 7.77 -20.95 -0.45
N ASP A 100 8.66 -20.07 0.01
CA ASP A 100 9.43 -20.30 1.23
C ASP A 100 8.56 -20.04 2.47
N LEU A 101 8.06 -21.13 3.06
CA LEU A 101 7.31 -21.14 4.31
C LEU A 101 8.19 -21.44 5.54
N SER A 102 9.52 -21.52 5.39
CA SER A 102 10.46 -21.70 6.49
C SER A 102 10.76 -20.38 7.22
N VAL A 103 10.67 -19.24 6.51
CA VAL A 103 10.90 -17.91 7.08
C VAL A 103 9.93 -17.58 8.22
N ARG A 104 10.37 -16.70 9.13
CA ARG A 104 9.54 -16.14 10.19
C ARG A 104 9.71 -14.62 10.27
N ALA A 105 8.61 -13.90 10.44
CA ALA A 105 8.61 -12.49 10.76
C ALA A 105 9.06 -12.32 12.23
N THR A 106 10.34 -12.05 12.45
CA THR A 106 10.92 -11.81 13.78
C THR A 106 11.20 -10.33 13.95
N LEU A 107 10.54 -9.64 14.88
CA LEU A 107 10.86 -8.24 15.21
C LEU A 107 11.76 -8.12 16.43
N ARG A 108 12.28 -6.92 16.68
CA ARG A 108 12.97 -6.63 17.94
C ARG A 108 11.91 -6.40 19.01
N LYS A 109 12.19 -6.87 20.22
CA LYS A 109 11.37 -6.59 21.40
C LYS A 109 11.15 -5.08 21.50
N HIS A 110 9.90 -4.64 21.66
CA HIS A 110 9.49 -3.24 21.65
C HIS A 110 9.50 -2.53 20.27
N ASP A 111 9.54 -3.22 19.13
CA ASP A 111 9.09 -2.62 17.86
C ASP A 111 7.55 -2.46 17.88
N TYR A 112 6.98 -1.44 17.24
CA TYR A 112 5.54 -1.15 17.34
C TYR A 112 4.63 -2.24 16.73
N LEU A 113 5.17 -3.11 15.87
CA LEU A 113 4.42 -4.10 15.08
C LEU A 113 4.55 -5.54 15.62
N GLU A 114 4.81 -5.71 16.92
CA GLU A 114 5.09 -7.01 17.55
C GLU A 114 3.92 -8.01 17.41
N LYS A 115 2.67 -7.53 17.49
CA LYS A 115 1.46 -8.36 17.32
C LYS A 115 1.23 -8.78 15.87
N GLU A 116 1.47 -7.87 14.94
CA GLU A 116 1.41 -8.10 13.50
C GLU A 116 2.47 -9.14 13.08
N SER A 117 3.64 -9.11 13.72
CA SER A 117 4.68 -10.13 13.59
C SER A 117 4.16 -11.52 14.02
N GLU A 118 3.42 -11.58 15.11
CA GLU A 118 2.81 -12.83 15.60
C GLU A 118 1.73 -13.35 14.63
N SER A 119 0.78 -12.51 14.21
CA SER A 119 -0.25 -12.89 13.24
C SER A 119 0.33 -13.34 11.90
N VAL A 120 1.40 -12.70 11.42
CA VAL A 120 2.12 -13.15 10.21
C VAL A 120 2.77 -14.51 10.42
N ASN A 121 3.37 -14.78 11.58
CA ASN A 121 3.94 -16.11 11.88
C ASN A 121 2.86 -17.19 12.01
N GLN A 122 1.71 -16.89 12.62
CA GLN A 122 0.55 -17.78 12.70
C GLN A 122 -0.01 -18.11 11.31
N MET A 123 -0.08 -17.11 10.41
CA MET A 123 -0.45 -17.30 9.01
C MET A 123 0.55 -18.21 8.27
N ILE A 124 1.86 -17.97 8.39
CA ILE A 124 2.89 -18.80 7.72
C ILE A 124 2.86 -20.23 8.25
N ALA A 125 2.72 -20.43 9.57
CA ALA A 125 2.58 -21.76 10.16
C ALA A 125 1.31 -22.49 9.68
N SER A 126 0.21 -21.76 9.51
CA SER A 126 -1.05 -22.30 8.99
C SER A 126 -0.95 -22.68 7.50
N LEU A 127 -0.21 -21.91 6.69
CA LEU A 127 0.10 -22.28 5.31
C LEU A 127 1.02 -23.50 5.25
N GLN A 128 2.05 -23.55 6.10
CA GLN A 128 3.00 -24.66 6.17
C GLN A 128 2.30 -25.99 6.50
N ALA A 129 1.41 -26.00 7.50
CA ALA A 129 0.61 -27.17 7.84
C ALA A 129 -0.26 -27.64 6.65
N LYS A 130 -0.96 -26.71 5.97
CA LYS A 130 -1.82 -27.07 4.83
C LYS A 130 -1.07 -27.58 3.60
N VAL A 131 0.20 -27.18 3.43
CA VAL A 131 1.07 -27.76 2.41
C VAL A 131 1.50 -29.18 2.80
N GLN A 132 1.82 -29.42 4.09
CA GLN A 132 2.14 -30.76 4.60
C GLN A 132 0.94 -31.72 4.52
N ASP A 133 -0.28 -31.23 4.76
CA ASP A 133 -1.54 -31.98 4.59
C ASP A 133 -1.78 -32.43 3.13
N ILE A 134 -1.18 -31.74 2.15
CA ILE A 134 -1.21 -32.07 0.72
C ILE A 134 -0.04 -32.98 0.34
N GLU A 135 1.15 -32.69 0.85
CA GLU A 135 2.39 -33.40 0.51
C GLU A 135 2.36 -34.86 0.97
N ALA A 136 1.92 -35.14 2.20
CA ALA A 136 1.90 -36.50 2.73
C ALA A 136 1.01 -37.45 1.89
N PRO A 137 -0.27 -37.15 1.59
CA PRO A 137 -1.06 -37.95 0.65
C PRO A 137 -0.45 -38.04 -0.76
N SER A 138 0.25 -37.00 -1.24
CA SER A 138 0.91 -37.04 -2.54
C SER A 138 2.08 -38.04 -2.58
N GLN A 139 2.87 -38.12 -1.51
CA GLN A 139 3.94 -39.12 -1.36
C GLN A 139 3.37 -40.55 -1.20
N GLU A 140 2.29 -40.72 -0.43
CA GLU A 140 1.57 -42.00 -0.30
C GLU A 140 1.03 -42.50 -1.66
N VAL A 141 0.42 -41.60 -2.46
CA VAL A 141 -0.03 -41.89 -3.83
C VAL A 141 1.12 -42.36 -4.72
N GLN A 142 2.26 -41.68 -4.72
CA GLN A 142 3.42 -42.07 -5.55
C GLN A 142 3.97 -43.44 -5.15
N ALA A 143 4.03 -43.74 -3.85
CA ALA A 143 4.46 -45.04 -3.35
C ALA A 143 3.50 -46.17 -3.80
N LEU A 144 2.19 -45.93 -3.72
CA LEU A 144 1.14 -46.89 -4.13
C LEU A 144 1.12 -47.15 -5.64
N VAL A 145 1.37 -46.14 -6.49
CA VAL A 145 1.52 -46.34 -7.94
C VAL A 145 2.63 -47.36 -8.24
N GLY A 146 3.80 -47.21 -7.62
CA GLY A 146 4.88 -48.18 -7.78
C GLY A 146 4.58 -49.58 -7.23
N VAL A 147 3.70 -49.71 -6.22
CA VAL A 147 3.21 -51.02 -5.75
C VAL A 147 2.28 -51.65 -6.80
N LEU A 148 1.34 -50.86 -7.34
CA LEU A 148 0.39 -51.30 -8.36
C LEU A 148 1.08 -51.75 -9.65
N GLU A 149 2.11 -51.02 -10.12
CA GLU A 149 2.94 -51.41 -11.26
C GLU A 149 3.54 -52.82 -11.07
N ARG A 150 4.15 -53.09 -9.92
CA ARG A 150 4.72 -54.41 -9.58
C ARG A 150 3.66 -55.50 -9.41
N ALA A 151 2.42 -55.16 -9.04
CA ALA A 151 1.30 -56.10 -8.99
C ALA A 151 0.80 -56.47 -10.40
N ILE A 152 0.77 -55.49 -11.32
CA ILE A 152 0.46 -55.68 -12.75
C ILE A 152 1.50 -56.60 -13.40
N GLU A 153 2.80 -56.32 -13.23
CA GLU A 153 3.90 -57.14 -13.75
C GLU A 153 3.83 -58.60 -13.32
N ARG A 154 3.31 -58.87 -12.11
CA ARG A 154 3.17 -60.21 -11.52
C ARG A 154 1.83 -60.88 -11.85
N GLY A 155 0.89 -60.19 -12.48
CA GLY A 155 -0.47 -60.68 -12.73
C GLY A 155 -1.30 -60.89 -11.46
N ALA A 156 -0.93 -60.27 -10.33
CA ALA A 156 -1.55 -60.51 -9.03
C ALA A 156 -2.85 -59.69 -8.88
N VAL A 157 -3.97 -60.27 -9.33
CA VAL A 157 -5.27 -59.57 -9.43
C VAL A 157 -5.78 -59.06 -8.08
N GLU A 158 -5.56 -59.80 -6.99
CA GLU A 158 -5.97 -59.40 -5.64
C GLU A 158 -5.13 -58.21 -5.13
N ASP A 159 -3.81 -58.26 -5.30
CA ASP A 159 -2.88 -57.15 -4.98
C ASP A 159 -3.21 -55.89 -5.79
N MET A 160 -3.54 -56.03 -7.08
CA MET A 160 -3.99 -54.91 -7.92
C MET A 160 -5.28 -54.28 -7.39
N HIS A 161 -6.27 -55.10 -7.01
CA HIS A 161 -7.56 -54.61 -6.53
C HIS A 161 -7.44 -53.90 -5.18
N GLN A 162 -6.60 -54.41 -4.27
CA GLN A 162 -6.29 -53.76 -3.00
C GLN A 162 -5.52 -52.44 -3.21
N SER A 163 -4.50 -52.44 -4.09
CA SER A 163 -3.72 -51.23 -4.40
C SER A 163 -4.58 -50.11 -5.00
N ILE A 164 -5.53 -50.43 -5.88
CA ILE A 164 -6.49 -49.47 -6.46
C ILE A 164 -7.44 -48.92 -5.39
N LYS A 165 -7.87 -49.76 -4.44
CA LYS A 165 -8.74 -49.36 -3.32
C LYS A 165 -8.03 -48.40 -2.37
N GLU A 166 -6.77 -48.68 -2.02
CA GLU A 166 -5.93 -47.79 -1.20
C GLU A 166 -5.66 -46.47 -1.93
N LEU A 167 -5.21 -46.52 -3.19
CA LEU A 167 -4.97 -45.35 -4.04
C LEU A 167 -6.17 -44.38 -4.05
N ARG A 168 -7.41 -44.90 -4.14
CA ARG A 168 -8.62 -44.07 -4.07
C ARG A 168 -8.73 -43.31 -2.74
N VAL A 169 -8.46 -43.95 -1.60
CA VAL A 169 -8.53 -43.31 -0.28
C VAL A 169 -7.52 -42.17 -0.16
N HIS A 170 -6.30 -42.33 -0.68
CA HIS A 170 -5.30 -41.25 -0.65
C HIS A 170 -5.64 -40.12 -1.63
N VAL A 171 -6.26 -40.41 -2.78
CA VAL A 171 -6.80 -39.38 -3.68
C VAL A 171 -7.98 -38.61 -3.05
N GLU A 172 -8.90 -39.29 -2.35
CA GLU A 172 -10.00 -38.65 -1.61
C GLU A 172 -9.47 -37.73 -0.49
N ARG A 173 -8.44 -38.17 0.26
CA ARG A 173 -7.74 -37.33 1.25
C ARG A 173 -7.09 -36.11 0.61
N LEU A 174 -6.37 -36.30 -0.50
CA LEU A 174 -5.71 -35.22 -1.24
C LEU A 174 -6.72 -34.20 -1.77
N GLN A 175 -7.87 -34.65 -2.30
CA GLN A 175 -8.96 -33.76 -2.71
C GLN A 175 -9.54 -33.00 -1.51
N GLY A 176 -9.73 -33.65 -0.36
CA GLY A 176 -10.11 -32.96 0.89
C GLY A 176 -9.11 -31.88 1.31
N ALA A 177 -7.81 -32.18 1.26
CA ALA A 177 -6.71 -31.27 1.57
C ALA A 177 -6.54 -30.12 0.56
N ILE A 178 -7.05 -30.26 -0.66
CA ILE A 178 -7.11 -29.18 -1.66
C ILE A 178 -8.40 -28.35 -1.50
N ASN A 179 -9.55 -28.99 -1.25
CA ASN A 179 -10.86 -28.33 -1.13
C ASN A 179 -11.00 -27.35 0.05
N GLN A 180 -10.06 -27.34 0.99
CA GLN A 180 -9.96 -26.28 2.02
C GLN A 180 -9.55 -24.91 1.44
N PHE A 181 -8.94 -24.87 0.26
CA PHE A 181 -8.50 -23.64 -0.40
C PHE A 181 -9.61 -23.09 -1.31
N ARG A 182 -10.14 -21.91 -0.96
CA ARG A 182 -11.06 -21.16 -1.82
C ARG A 182 -10.27 -20.38 -2.87
N LEU A 183 -10.15 -20.95 -4.06
CA LEU A 183 -9.58 -20.26 -5.22
C LEU A 183 -10.64 -19.35 -5.88
N ALA A 184 -10.19 -18.29 -6.55
CA ALA A 184 -11.08 -17.48 -7.39
C ALA A 184 -11.50 -18.29 -8.63
N PRO A 185 -12.72 -18.11 -9.16
CA PRO A 185 -13.09 -18.62 -10.47
C PRO A 185 -12.10 -18.11 -11.52
N GLN A 186 -11.65 -18.98 -12.43
CA GLN A 186 -10.84 -18.53 -13.56
C GLN A 186 -11.77 -17.89 -14.60
N GLU A 187 -11.55 -16.60 -14.88
CA GLU A 187 -12.19 -15.93 -16.02
C GLU A 187 -11.61 -16.50 -17.31
N THR A 188 -12.36 -17.41 -17.94
CA THR A 188 -11.99 -17.99 -19.23
C THR A 188 -11.98 -16.89 -20.29
N GLN A 189 -10.80 -16.43 -20.68
CA GLN A 189 -10.63 -15.55 -21.85
C GLN A 189 -10.91 -16.34 -23.14
N GLY A 190 -12.19 -16.45 -23.48
CA GLY A 190 -12.63 -16.91 -24.79
C GLY A 190 -12.20 -15.91 -25.86
N GLY A 191 -11.39 -16.36 -26.82
CA GLY A 191 -10.92 -15.51 -27.91
C GLY A 191 -12.07 -15.05 -28.80
N ASN A 192 -12.22 -13.73 -28.95
CA ASN A 192 -13.15 -13.14 -29.90
C ASN A 192 -12.46 -12.83 -31.23
N GLU A 193 -12.21 -13.87 -32.02
CA GLU A 193 -11.88 -13.71 -33.45
C GLU A 193 -13.12 -13.95 -34.32
N GLY A 194 -13.47 -12.97 -35.14
CA GLY A 194 -14.08 -13.21 -36.46
C GLY A 194 -15.52 -13.76 -36.51
N ALA A 195 -16.50 -13.05 -35.97
CA ALA A 195 -17.92 -13.24 -36.32
C ALA A 195 -18.52 -11.97 -36.98
N SER A 196 -18.29 -11.79 -38.28
CA SER A 196 -18.92 -10.71 -39.06
C SER A 196 -20.39 -11.04 -39.36
N ALA A 197 -21.31 -10.19 -38.91
CA ALA A 197 -22.73 -10.27 -39.25
C ALA A 197 -23.28 -8.89 -39.61
N VAL A 198 -23.35 -8.60 -40.92
CA VAL A 198 -23.97 -7.38 -41.45
C VAL A 198 -25.50 -7.54 -41.39
N ALA A 199 -26.17 -6.58 -40.75
CA ALA A 199 -27.61 -6.36 -40.89
C ALA A 199 -27.86 -4.85 -41.05
N LEU A 200 -28.66 -4.48 -42.04
CA LEU A 200 -28.88 -3.09 -42.47
C LEU A 200 -30.28 -2.60 -42.10
N SER A 201 -30.41 -1.27 -41.95
CA SER A 201 -31.65 -0.52 -41.76
C SER A 201 -32.37 -0.74 -40.41
N SER A 202 -33.16 0.21 -39.89
CA SER A 202 -33.70 1.41 -40.54
C SER A 202 -33.68 2.67 -39.66
N THR A 203 -33.62 3.81 -40.34
CA THR A 203 -34.05 5.14 -39.87
C THR A 203 -34.99 5.67 -40.95
N PRO A 204 -35.98 6.50 -40.63
CA PRO A 204 -35.86 7.91 -41.05
C PRO A 204 -36.46 8.93 -40.06
N GLU A 205 -36.11 10.21 -40.25
CA GLU A 205 -36.89 11.45 -39.95
C GLU A 205 -37.35 11.68 -38.48
N ASP A 206 -37.29 12.87 -37.88
CA ASP A 206 -36.77 14.21 -38.26
C ASP A 206 -36.45 14.99 -36.94
N LEU A 207 -36.06 16.27 -36.81
CA LEU A 207 -35.95 17.44 -37.70
C LEU A 207 -34.84 18.37 -37.16
N GLY A 208 -34.30 19.29 -37.98
CA GLY A 208 -33.53 20.47 -37.52
C GLY A 208 -34.44 21.61 -37.02
N PRO A 209 -33.99 22.88 -36.95
CA PRO A 209 -32.66 23.47 -37.24
C PRO A 209 -31.85 23.71 -35.93
N ALA A 210 -30.57 24.12 -35.87
CA ALA A 210 -29.81 25.18 -36.57
C ALA A 210 -30.27 26.62 -36.22
N GLU A 211 -29.43 27.66 -36.18
CA GLU A 211 -27.95 27.77 -36.22
C GLU A 211 -27.48 28.09 -34.77
N ASP A 212 -26.39 28.78 -34.37
CA ASP A 212 -25.21 29.47 -34.94
C ASP A 212 -24.19 29.55 -33.76
N GLY A 213 -22.85 29.64 -33.86
CA GLY A 213 -21.90 29.76 -34.96
C GLY A 213 -21.05 31.03 -34.84
N THR A 214 -19.76 30.90 -34.49
CA THR A 214 -18.68 31.87 -34.81
C THR A 214 -17.30 31.33 -34.41
N GLY A 215 -16.46 31.03 -35.41
CA GLY A 215 -15.02 31.31 -35.32
C GLY A 215 -14.75 32.81 -35.61
N PRO A 216 -13.48 33.27 -35.74
CA PRO A 216 -12.48 32.62 -36.59
C PRO A 216 -11.04 32.56 -36.03
N GLU A 217 -10.17 31.94 -36.82
CA GLU A 217 -8.70 32.04 -36.78
C GLU A 217 -8.18 33.37 -37.42
N PRO A 218 -6.91 33.50 -37.85
CA PRO A 218 -5.70 33.57 -37.02
C PRO A 218 -4.86 34.85 -37.32
N VAL A 219 -3.89 35.16 -36.46
CA VAL A 219 -2.77 36.06 -36.83
C VAL A 219 -1.45 35.53 -36.28
N GLY A 220 -0.43 35.47 -37.14
CA GLY A 220 0.96 35.30 -36.75
C GLY A 220 1.84 36.34 -37.43
N HIS A 221 2.84 36.86 -36.73
CA HIS A 221 3.96 37.53 -37.38
C HIS A 221 5.30 37.29 -36.66
N ARG A 222 6.36 37.76 -37.32
CA ARG A 222 7.74 37.28 -37.22
C ARG A 222 8.67 38.48 -37.01
N SER A 223 9.68 38.33 -36.14
CA SER A 223 11.05 38.86 -36.36
C SER A 223 11.98 38.54 -35.19
N ASP A 224 12.92 37.63 -35.45
CA ASP A 224 14.37 37.82 -35.30
C ASP A 224 14.91 38.78 -34.21
N GLN A 225 15.75 38.23 -33.32
CA GLN A 225 17.10 38.80 -33.19
C GLN A 225 18.15 37.76 -32.78
N HIS A 226 19.41 38.13 -33.01
CA HIS A 226 20.60 37.26 -33.06
C HIS A 226 21.64 37.73 -32.01
N THR A 227 22.82 37.10 -31.96
CA THR A 227 23.98 37.36 -31.07
C THR A 227 23.85 36.83 -29.62
N SER A 228 24.91 36.37 -28.93
CA SER A 228 26.25 35.95 -29.41
C SER A 228 26.82 34.80 -28.57
N ILE A 229 27.71 34.01 -29.18
CA ILE A 229 28.64 33.11 -28.50
C ILE A 229 29.79 33.92 -27.89
N LYS A 230 30.19 33.64 -26.65
CA LYS A 230 31.62 33.36 -26.32
C LYS A 230 31.87 32.71 -24.96
N GLN A 231 32.66 31.64 -25.02
CA GLN A 231 33.51 31.03 -23.98
C GLN A 231 34.81 31.86 -23.81
N PRO A 232 35.71 31.54 -22.84
CA PRO A 232 35.75 30.36 -21.95
C PRO A 232 35.44 30.62 -20.47
#